data_AF-A0A6A5AND8-F1
#
_entry.id   AF-A0A6A5AND8-F1
#
_cell.length_a   1.000
_cell.length_b   1.000
_cell.length_c   1.000
_cell.angle_alpha   90.00
_cell.angle_beta   90.00
_cell.angle_gamma   90.00
#
_symmetry.space_group_name_H-M   'P 1'
#
loop_
_entity.id
_entity.type
_entity.pdbx_description
1 polymer ?
#
loop_
_entity_poly.entity_id
_entity_poly.type
_entity_poly.pdbx_seq_one_letter_code
_entity_poly.pdbx_strand_id
1 'polypeptide(L)'
;MLQSRAPTDTAAAVVSDSLAYDVSRNVIRYAAAVVGSWKATLASLVAQHPHVTSNWSEPRTADFKVRSKRYLTTSLKEQVDEAKCELIWVDVFQGDRSKFFHISQRPESVVRHFTELYPHRELFVLNILLPGTPDVTYAQYFALRPDGVTDAFSKLWRAFMDGTDDFRNARLKLIPRVVEGPWMIRKAVGAKPFILANALEVQWFRGKNYLEAVVDV
;
A
#
# COMPACT_ATOMS: atom_id res chain seq x y z
N MET A 1 -46.18 1.52 22.00
CA MET A 1 -45.55 1.15 23.29
C MET A 1 -44.45 0.14 22.98
N LEU A 2 -43.31 0.29 23.65
CA LEU A 2 -42.06 -0.50 23.57
C LEU A 2 -41.23 -0.34 22.28
N GLN A 3 -39.92 -0.11 22.29
CA GLN A 3 -39.00 0.44 23.29
C GLN A 3 -37.68 0.68 22.54
N SER A 4 -37.12 1.88 22.66
CA SER A 4 -35.81 2.29 22.13
C SER A 4 -34.68 1.53 22.82
N ARG A 5 -33.72 0.98 22.06
CA ARG A 5 -32.44 0.50 22.58
C ARG A 5 -31.31 1.37 22.00
N ALA A 6 -30.65 2.10 22.90
CA ALA A 6 -29.46 2.90 22.64
C ALA A 6 -28.25 1.99 22.33
N PRO A 7 -27.26 2.48 21.55
CA PRO A 7 -25.99 1.79 21.37
C PRO A 7 -25.12 1.93 22.62
N THR A 8 -24.52 0.81 23.02
CA THR A 8 -23.62 0.68 24.17
C THR A 8 -22.29 1.39 23.87
N ASP A 9 -22.03 2.47 24.60
CA ASP A 9 -20.73 3.12 24.71
C ASP A 9 -19.69 2.11 25.21
N THR A 10 -18.66 1.83 24.40
CA THR A 10 -17.42 1.25 24.90
C THR A 10 -16.39 2.37 24.89
N ALA A 11 -16.18 2.95 26.06
CA ALA A 11 -15.28 4.07 26.30
C ALA A 11 -13.88 3.79 25.74
N ALA A 12 -13.45 4.63 24.79
CA ALA A 12 -12.04 4.76 24.46
C ALA A 12 -11.32 5.30 25.71
N ALA A 13 -10.37 4.53 26.23
CA ALA A 13 -9.55 4.95 27.35
C ALA A 13 -8.76 6.22 26.95
N VAL A 14 -9.10 7.34 27.58
CA VAL A 14 -8.29 8.54 27.60
C VAL A 14 -7.05 8.22 28.43
N VAL A 15 -5.87 8.21 27.80
CA VAL A 15 -4.59 8.18 28.50
C VAL A 15 -3.89 9.50 28.21
N SER A 16 -3.71 10.31 29.25
CA SER A 16 -2.99 11.57 29.23
C SER A 16 -1.47 11.35 29.39
N ASP A 17 -0.73 12.36 28.91
CA ASP A 17 0.64 12.76 29.30
C ASP A 17 1.81 11.86 28.85
N SER A 18 3.02 12.36 28.54
CA SER A 18 3.68 13.67 28.70
C SER A 18 4.89 13.73 27.73
N LEU A 19 5.29 14.93 27.31
CA LEU A 19 6.56 15.17 26.60
C LEU A 19 7.73 15.03 27.58
N ALA A 20 8.52 13.96 27.48
CA ALA A 20 9.81 13.89 28.18
C ALA A 20 10.88 14.59 27.34
N TYR A 21 11.26 15.81 27.74
CA TYR A 21 12.38 16.57 27.20
C TYR A 21 13.65 16.21 28.00
N ASP A 22 14.54 15.39 27.44
CA ASP A 22 15.86 15.12 28.04
C ASP A 22 16.87 16.14 27.51
N VAL A 23 17.30 17.05 28.39
CA VAL A 23 18.19 18.20 28.09
C VAL A 23 19.66 17.78 27.94
N SER A 24 20.01 16.50 28.15
CA SER A 24 21.42 16.14 28.38
C SER A 24 22.19 15.49 27.22
N ARG A 25 21.56 15.19 26.08
CA ARG A 25 22.27 14.68 24.88
C ARG A 25 21.61 15.19 23.61
N ASN A 26 22.37 15.86 22.75
CA ASN A 26 21.98 16.35 21.42
C ASN A 26 21.72 15.19 20.43
N VAL A 27 20.83 14.28 20.80
CA VAL A 27 20.33 13.19 19.97
C VAL A 27 18.82 13.25 20.12
N ILE A 28 18.15 13.86 19.14
CA ILE A 28 16.72 13.66 18.95
C ILE A 28 16.56 12.17 18.64
N ARG A 29 16.27 11.38 19.68
CA ARG A 29 15.71 10.04 19.48
C ARG A 29 14.34 10.29 18.89
N TYR A 30 14.16 9.93 17.63
CA TYR A 30 12.82 9.73 17.08
C TYR A 30 12.16 8.66 17.96
N ALA A 31 11.42 9.11 18.97
CA ALA A 31 10.53 8.26 19.72
C ALA A 31 9.62 7.61 18.67
N ALA A 32 9.62 6.28 18.63
CA ALA A 32 8.76 5.49 17.75
C ALA A 32 7.36 6.11 17.79
N ALA A 33 6.91 6.64 16.66
CA ALA A 33 5.61 7.29 16.56
C ALA A 33 4.57 6.31 17.12
N VAL A 34 3.81 6.80 18.11
CA VAL A 34 2.75 6.07 18.79
C VAL A 34 1.89 5.35 17.75
N VAL A 35 1.71 4.03 17.94
CA VAL A 35 1.06 3.10 17.03
C VAL A 35 -0.43 3.44 16.89
N GLY A 36 -0.73 4.45 16.08
CA GLY A 36 -2.02 4.65 15.46
C GLY A 36 -2.05 3.91 14.12
N SER A 37 -3.22 3.42 13.71
CA SER A 37 -3.38 2.91 12.34
C SER A 37 -3.10 4.04 11.33
N TRP A 38 -2.49 3.74 10.18
CA TRP A 38 -2.29 4.73 9.10
C TRP A 38 -3.57 5.46 8.71
N LYS A 39 -4.71 4.78 8.84
CA LYS A 39 -6.04 5.36 8.68
C LYS A 39 -6.23 6.58 9.59
N ALA A 40 -5.95 6.45 10.88
CA ALA A 40 -6.10 7.55 11.83
C ALA A 40 -5.11 8.69 11.56
N THR A 41 -3.86 8.36 11.21
CA THR A 41 -2.81 9.34 10.95
C THR A 41 -3.09 10.19 9.71
N LEU A 42 -3.62 9.59 8.65
CA LEU A 42 -3.79 10.24 7.35
C LEU A 42 -5.22 10.75 7.09
N ALA A 43 -6.23 10.26 7.82
CA ALA A 43 -7.63 10.66 7.61
C ALA A 43 -7.92 12.13 7.84
N SER A 44 -7.16 12.82 8.71
CA SER A 44 -7.30 14.26 8.91
C SER A 44 -6.62 15.10 7.82
N LEU A 45 -5.76 14.49 7.01
CA LEU A 45 -4.93 15.17 6.01
C LEU A 45 -5.46 14.98 4.60
N VAL A 46 -6.07 13.83 4.32
CA VAL A 46 -6.53 13.46 2.97
C VAL A 46 -7.95 12.93 3.04
N ALA A 47 -8.83 13.50 2.22
CA ALA A 47 -10.19 13.01 2.10
C ALA A 47 -10.18 11.66 1.37
N GLN A 48 -10.84 10.66 1.95
CA GLN A 48 -11.01 9.33 1.36
C GLN A 48 -12.46 9.09 0.98
N HIS A 49 -12.68 8.33 -0.08
CA HIS A 49 -14.04 7.89 -0.43
C HIS A 49 -14.68 7.13 0.76
N PRO A 50 -15.92 7.46 1.19
CA PRO A 50 -16.52 6.89 2.40
C PRO A 50 -16.54 5.36 2.43
N HIS A 51 -16.89 4.72 1.30
CA HIS A 51 -16.89 3.25 1.19
C HIS A 51 -15.50 2.60 1.24
N VAL A 52 -14.41 3.35 1.13
CA VAL A 52 -13.04 2.81 1.21
C VAL A 52 -12.51 2.89 2.65
N THR A 53 -12.89 3.90 3.41
CA THR A 53 -12.38 4.19 4.77
C THR A 53 -12.22 2.97 5.69
N SER A 54 -13.22 2.10 5.73
CA SER A 54 -13.21 0.90 6.57
C SER A 54 -12.75 -0.38 5.85
N ASN A 55 -12.64 -0.39 4.52
CA ASN A 55 -12.64 -1.62 3.71
C ASN A 55 -11.28 -2.03 3.11
N TRP A 56 -10.17 -1.58 3.69
CA TRP A 56 -8.83 -2.04 3.34
C TRP A 56 -8.00 -2.35 4.58
N SER A 57 -7.12 -3.35 4.45
CA SER A 57 -6.13 -3.76 5.45
C SER A 57 -5.01 -4.55 4.78
N GLU A 58 -3.90 -4.73 5.48
CA GLU A 58 -2.86 -5.65 5.02
C GLU A 58 -3.35 -7.11 5.10
N PRO A 59 -3.01 -7.94 4.09
CA PRO A 59 -3.28 -9.36 4.18
C PRO A 59 -2.28 -10.04 5.11
N ARG A 60 -2.64 -11.20 5.66
CA ARG A 60 -1.74 -11.94 6.57
C ARG A 60 -0.61 -12.58 5.77
N THR A 61 0.62 -12.46 6.25
CA THR A 61 1.81 -13.10 5.64
C THR A 61 1.67 -14.62 5.52
N ALA A 62 0.97 -15.24 6.48
CA ALA A 62 0.62 -16.67 6.48
C ALA A 62 -0.11 -17.11 5.19
N ASP A 63 -0.84 -16.21 4.53
CA ASP A 63 -1.64 -16.52 3.35
C ASP A 63 -0.78 -16.61 2.06
N PHE A 64 0.51 -16.26 2.11
CA PHE A 64 1.40 -16.23 0.94
C PHE A 64 2.56 -17.21 1.04
N LYS A 65 2.89 -17.83 -0.10
CA LYS A 65 4.10 -18.61 -0.29
C LYS A 65 4.82 -18.18 -1.57
N VAL A 66 6.12 -17.93 -1.48
CA VAL A 66 6.96 -17.49 -2.60
C VAL A 66 7.89 -18.61 -3.06
N ARG A 67 8.42 -18.47 -4.27
CA ARG A 67 9.39 -19.44 -4.81
C ARG A 67 10.62 -19.47 -3.92
N SER A 68 11.02 -20.65 -3.44
CA SER A 68 12.31 -20.82 -2.76
C SER A 68 13.47 -20.46 -3.69
N LYS A 69 14.65 -20.23 -3.12
CA LYS A 69 15.87 -20.00 -3.91
C LYS A 69 16.16 -21.14 -4.90
N ARG A 70 15.74 -22.36 -4.58
CA ARG A 70 15.94 -23.57 -5.41
C ARG A 70 14.68 -23.98 -6.17
N TYR A 71 13.68 -23.11 -6.31
CA TYR A 71 12.39 -23.46 -6.89
C TYR A 71 12.47 -24.08 -8.29
N LEU A 72 13.42 -23.65 -9.14
CA LEU A 72 13.55 -24.20 -10.49
C LEU A 72 13.94 -25.68 -10.52
N THR A 73 14.56 -26.19 -9.45
CA THR A 73 14.93 -27.61 -9.33
C THR A 73 13.98 -28.37 -8.40
N THR A 74 13.51 -27.74 -7.32
CA THR A 74 12.67 -28.41 -6.31
C THR A 74 11.18 -28.23 -6.52
N SER A 75 10.76 -27.21 -7.28
CA SER A 75 9.36 -26.74 -7.38
C SER A 75 8.70 -26.38 -6.03
N LEU A 76 9.50 -26.21 -4.96
CA LEU A 76 8.99 -25.94 -3.61
C LEU A 76 8.88 -24.44 -3.33
N LYS A 77 7.71 -24.04 -2.83
CA LYS A 77 7.47 -22.68 -2.30
C LYS A 77 7.71 -22.66 -0.79
N GLU A 78 8.27 -21.55 -0.32
CA GLU A 78 8.54 -21.28 1.08
C GLU A 78 7.58 -20.22 1.61
N GLN A 79 7.36 -20.23 2.91
CA GLN A 79 6.59 -19.19 3.58
C GLN A 79 7.30 -17.84 3.40
N VAL A 80 6.53 -16.79 3.12
CA VAL A 80 7.11 -15.43 3.10
C VAL A 80 7.47 -15.04 4.53
N ASP A 81 8.57 -14.32 4.67
CA ASP A 81 8.90 -13.60 5.89
C ASP A 81 7.97 -12.37 6.04
N GLU A 82 8.42 -11.35 6.75
CA GLU A 82 7.66 -10.13 6.93
C GLU A 82 7.58 -9.29 5.65
N ALA A 83 6.39 -8.72 5.37
CA ALA A 83 6.18 -7.82 4.25
C ALA A 83 7.09 -6.59 4.38
N LYS A 84 7.87 -6.29 3.34
CA LYS A 84 8.86 -5.21 3.34
C LYS A 84 8.28 -3.81 3.17
N CYS A 85 7.06 -3.74 2.64
CA CYS A 85 6.30 -2.51 2.58
C CYS A 85 5.02 -2.66 3.41
N GLU A 86 4.50 -1.53 3.86
CA GLU A 86 3.25 -1.46 4.59
C GLU A 86 2.21 -0.64 3.82
N LEU A 87 0.96 -1.09 3.80
CA LEU A 87 -0.14 -0.39 3.16
C LEU A 87 -0.55 0.79 4.05
N ILE A 88 -0.27 2.01 3.59
CA ILE A 88 -0.55 3.23 4.36
C ILE A 88 -1.87 3.88 3.97
N TRP A 89 -2.32 3.69 2.72
CA TRP A 89 -3.51 4.36 2.22
C TRP A 89 -4.06 3.67 0.98
N VAL A 90 -5.34 3.91 0.70
CA VAL A 90 -6.04 3.46 -0.52
C VAL A 90 -6.95 4.58 -1.00
N ASP A 91 -6.91 4.94 -2.28
CA ASP A 91 -7.85 5.90 -2.87
C ASP A 91 -8.70 5.26 -3.95
N VAL A 92 -9.92 5.76 -4.07
CA VAL A 92 -10.80 5.50 -5.20
C VAL A 92 -11.28 6.84 -5.75
N PHE A 93 -11.01 7.07 -7.04
CA PHE A 93 -11.52 8.24 -7.76
C PHE A 93 -12.41 7.79 -8.92
N GLN A 94 -13.42 8.60 -9.23
CA GLN A 94 -14.31 8.39 -10.36
C GLN A 94 -14.36 9.65 -11.21
N GLY A 95 -14.44 9.51 -12.53
CA GLY A 95 -14.43 10.65 -13.45
C GLY A 95 -13.66 10.42 -14.74
N ASP A 96 -12.98 11.46 -15.20
CA ASP A 96 -12.24 11.48 -16.46
C ASP A 96 -10.91 10.72 -16.31
N ARG A 97 -10.76 9.67 -17.12
CA ARG A 97 -9.56 8.82 -17.19
C ARG A 97 -8.26 9.58 -17.34
N SER A 98 -8.26 10.66 -18.13
CA SER A 98 -7.06 11.45 -18.39
C SER A 98 -6.47 12.05 -17.11
N LYS A 99 -7.31 12.25 -16.08
CA LYS A 99 -6.87 12.77 -14.79
C LYS A 99 -6.18 11.71 -13.96
N PHE A 100 -6.46 10.42 -14.15
CA PHE A 100 -6.00 9.35 -13.25
C PHE A 100 -4.54 8.92 -13.44
N PHE A 101 -3.81 9.57 -14.34
CA PHE A 101 -2.37 9.35 -14.51
C PHE A 101 -1.57 10.23 -13.54
N HIS A 102 -0.51 9.66 -12.97
CA HIS A 102 0.42 10.34 -12.06
C HIS A 102 -0.25 11.04 -10.87
N ILE A 103 -1.21 10.37 -10.22
CA ILE A 103 -1.99 10.93 -9.11
C ILE A 103 -1.09 11.32 -7.92
N SER A 104 0.09 10.70 -7.81
CA SER A 104 1.07 10.96 -6.76
C SER A 104 1.70 12.35 -6.83
N GLN A 105 1.66 13.02 -7.99
CA GLN A 105 2.19 14.38 -8.16
C GLN A 105 1.22 15.44 -7.64
N ARG A 106 -0.05 15.09 -7.45
CA ARG A 106 -1.10 16.06 -7.14
C ARG A 106 -0.90 16.70 -5.76
N PRO A 107 -1.22 18.00 -5.60
CA PRO A 107 -1.08 18.70 -4.33
C PRO A 107 -1.87 18.09 -3.16
N GLU A 108 -3.00 17.45 -3.46
CA GLU A 108 -3.89 16.76 -2.51
C GLU A 108 -3.56 15.29 -2.29
N SER A 109 -2.54 14.76 -2.98
CA SER A 109 -2.15 13.37 -2.85
C SER A 109 -1.62 13.08 -1.44
N VAL A 110 -1.98 11.91 -0.91
CA VAL A 110 -1.39 11.37 0.32
C VAL A 110 0.13 11.30 0.27
N VAL A 111 0.71 11.15 -0.93
CA VAL A 111 2.16 11.11 -1.15
C VAL A 111 2.83 12.39 -0.66
N ARG A 112 2.20 13.55 -0.88
CA ARG A 112 2.73 14.84 -0.42
C ARG A 112 2.78 14.88 1.11
N HIS A 113 1.64 14.68 1.75
CA HIS A 113 1.53 14.73 3.21
C HIS A 113 2.42 13.69 3.88
N PHE A 114 2.47 12.47 3.34
CA PHE A 114 3.34 11.42 3.84
C PHE A 114 4.82 11.80 3.71
N THR A 115 5.23 12.39 2.59
CA THR A 115 6.62 12.82 2.37
C THR A 115 7.01 13.98 3.30
N GLU A 116 6.08 14.89 3.61
CA GLU A 116 6.31 15.98 4.57
C GLU A 116 6.49 15.44 6.00
N LEU A 117 5.68 14.43 6.40
CA LEU A 117 5.77 13.81 7.72
C LEU A 117 6.94 12.83 7.86
N TYR A 118 7.28 12.10 6.78
CA TYR A 118 8.25 11.02 6.76
C TYR A 118 9.22 11.16 5.57
N PRO A 119 10.07 12.20 5.55
CA PRO A 119 10.88 12.57 4.37
C PRO A 119 11.92 11.55 3.93
N HIS A 120 12.24 10.58 4.78
CA HIS A 120 13.19 9.50 4.50
C HIS A 120 12.52 8.19 4.07
N ARG A 121 11.18 8.13 4.11
CA ARG A 121 10.44 6.93 3.75
C ARG A 121 10.01 7.01 2.29
N GLU A 122 10.25 5.93 1.57
CA GLU A 122 9.87 5.82 0.18
C GLU A 122 8.54 5.11 0.00
N LEU A 123 7.83 5.49 -1.05
CA LEU A 123 6.54 4.92 -1.42
C LEU A 123 6.62 4.17 -2.74
N PHE A 124 5.93 3.04 -2.79
CA PHE A 124 5.49 2.43 -4.03
C PHE A 124 3.98 2.58 -4.15
N VAL A 125 3.51 3.13 -5.27
CA VAL A 125 2.09 3.37 -5.53
C VAL A 125 1.65 2.49 -6.67
N LEU A 126 0.61 1.69 -6.43
CA LEU A 126 -0.02 0.87 -7.46
C LEU A 126 -1.40 1.46 -7.77
N ASN A 127 -1.52 2.07 -8.95
CA ASN A 127 -2.70 2.79 -9.41
C ASN A 127 -3.35 1.98 -10.56
N ILE A 128 -4.51 1.39 -10.33
CA ILE A 128 -5.18 0.51 -11.29
C ILE A 128 -6.37 1.25 -11.88
N LEU A 129 -6.28 1.57 -13.17
CA LEU A 129 -7.36 2.16 -13.95
C LEU A 129 -8.35 1.05 -14.31
N LEU A 130 -9.62 1.25 -13.96
CA LEU A 130 -10.69 0.32 -14.22
C LEU A 130 -11.70 0.96 -15.19
N PRO A 131 -12.03 0.30 -16.30
CA PRO A 131 -13.02 0.80 -17.24
C PRO A 131 -14.39 0.84 -16.55
N GLY A 132 -15.11 1.95 -16.73
CA GLY A 132 -16.41 2.15 -16.10
C GLY A 132 -17.23 3.25 -16.75
N THR A 133 -18.40 3.54 -16.18
CA THR A 133 -19.21 4.71 -16.56
C THR A 133 -19.69 5.40 -15.28
N PRO A 134 -18.93 6.37 -14.73
CA PRO A 134 -17.63 6.89 -15.21
C PRO A 134 -16.46 5.92 -14.99
N ASP A 135 -15.30 6.21 -15.60
CA ASP A 135 -14.06 5.49 -15.29
C ASP A 135 -13.72 5.62 -13.80
N VAL A 136 -13.07 4.57 -13.29
CA VAL A 136 -12.69 4.47 -11.88
C VAL A 136 -11.20 4.20 -11.81
N THR A 137 -10.52 4.75 -10.82
CA THR A 137 -9.19 4.26 -10.45
C THR A 137 -9.15 3.79 -9.00
N TYR A 138 -8.37 2.74 -8.75
CA TYR A 138 -8.08 2.18 -7.44
C TYR A 138 -6.59 2.26 -7.17
N ALA A 139 -6.19 3.15 -6.26
CA ALA A 139 -4.80 3.40 -5.92
C ALA A 139 -4.45 2.86 -4.54
N GLN A 140 -3.31 2.20 -4.43
CA GLN A 140 -2.78 1.66 -3.18
C GLN A 140 -1.39 2.23 -2.95
N TYR A 141 -1.15 2.73 -1.74
CA TYR A 141 0.09 3.40 -1.37
C TYR A 141 0.83 2.55 -0.34
N PHE A 142 2.03 2.08 -0.70
CA PHE A 142 2.85 1.21 0.12
C PHE A 142 4.12 1.93 0.56
N ALA A 143 4.34 2.07 1.87
CA ALA A 143 5.56 2.65 2.40
C ALA A 143 6.60 1.57 2.72
N LEU A 144 7.85 1.78 2.32
CA LEU A 144 8.96 0.91 2.71
C LEU A 144 9.11 0.90 4.23
N ARG A 145 9.03 -0.27 4.88
CA ARG A 145 9.22 -0.39 6.32
C ARG A 145 10.67 -0.01 6.70
N PRO A 146 10.90 0.70 7.80
CA PRO A 146 12.25 1.05 8.24
C PRO A 146 13.04 -0.18 8.69
N ASP A 147 12.35 -1.16 9.27
CA ASP A 147 12.93 -2.37 9.83
C ASP A 147 12.72 -3.59 8.91
N GLY A 148 13.52 -4.65 9.12
CA GLY A 148 13.33 -5.94 8.42
C GLY A 148 13.76 -5.95 6.94
N VAL A 149 14.48 -4.91 6.50
CA VAL A 149 15.04 -4.77 5.15
C VAL A 149 16.44 -5.40 5.12
N THR A 150 16.59 -6.48 4.34
CA THR A 150 17.89 -7.14 4.15
C THR A 150 18.72 -6.42 3.07
N ASP A 151 20.04 -6.54 3.11
CA ASP A 151 20.93 -5.97 2.07
C ASP A 151 20.52 -6.36 0.64
N ALA A 152 20.11 -7.62 0.46
CA ALA A 152 19.67 -8.12 -0.83
C ALA A 152 18.37 -7.43 -1.30
N PHE A 153 17.42 -7.22 -0.39
CA PHE A 153 16.19 -6.51 -0.70
C PHE A 153 16.46 -5.01 -0.93
N SER A 154 17.31 -4.36 -0.13
CA SER A 154 17.72 -2.96 -0.33
C SER A 154 18.29 -2.74 -1.73
N LYS A 155 19.17 -3.63 -2.20
CA LYS A 155 19.74 -3.57 -3.56
C LYS A 155 18.67 -3.73 -4.63
N LEU A 156 17.77 -4.71 -4.48
CA LEU A 156 16.66 -4.91 -5.41
C LEU A 156 15.73 -3.69 -5.43
N TRP A 157 15.41 -3.15 -4.26
CA TRP A 157 14.54 -2.00 -4.10
C TRP A 157 15.12 -0.76 -4.78
N ARG A 158 16.41 -0.45 -4.57
CA ARG A 158 17.09 0.62 -5.31
C ARG A 158 17.05 0.39 -6.82
N ALA A 159 17.40 -0.81 -7.28
CA ALA A 159 17.37 -1.15 -8.70
C ALA A 159 15.95 -1.05 -9.29
N PHE A 160 14.92 -1.31 -8.50
CA PHE A 160 13.53 -1.20 -8.92
C PHE A 160 13.03 0.25 -8.93
N MET A 161 13.37 1.04 -7.90
CA MET A 161 12.97 2.44 -7.77
C MET A 161 13.66 3.32 -8.82
N ASP A 162 14.96 3.15 -9.04
CA ASP A 162 15.79 4.04 -9.86
C ASP A 162 16.24 3.40 -11.19
N GLY A 163 15.79 2.17 -11.48
CA GLY A 163 16.11 1.46 -12.72
C GLY A 163 15.26 1.87 -13.92
N THR A 164 15.29 1.03 -14.97
CA THR A 164 14.53 1.21 -16.20
C THR A 164 13.14 0.57 -16.12
N ASP A 165 12.22 1.02 -16.97
CA ASP A 165 10.90 0.43 -17.08
C ASP A 165 10.98 -1.04 -17.52
N ASP A 166 11.89 -1.41 -18.42
CA ASP A 166 12.15 -2.81 -18.78
C ASP A 166 12.48 -3.69 -17.57
N PHE A 167 13.30 -3.16 -16.65
CA PHE A 167 13.65 -3.89 -15.43
C PHE A 167 12.42 -4.13 -14.55
N ARG A 168 11.56 -3.12 -14.41
CA ARG A 168 10.31 -3.16 -13.63
C ARG A 168 9.28 -4.08 -14.29
N ASN A 169 9.08 -3.93 -15.59
CA ASN A 169 8.16 -4.69 -16.43
C ASN A 169 8.48 -6.18 -16.41
N ALA A 170 9.75 -6.57 -16.37
CA ALA A 170 10.14 -7.97 -16.26
C ALA A 170 9.92 -8.60 -14.86
N ARG A 171 9.62 -7.80 -13.82
CA ARG A 171 9.71 -8.24 -12.42
C ARG A 171 8.46 -8.01 -11.57
N LEU A 172 7.72 -6.92 -11.77
CA LEU A 172 6.55 -6.64 -10.94
C LEU A 172 5.46 -7.68 -11.21
N LYS A 173 5.10 -8.42 -10.16
CA LYS A 173 4.07 -9.47 -10.22
C LYS A 173 2.89 -9.12 -9.34
N LEU A 174 1.69 -9.35 -9.89
CA LEU A 174 0.45 -9.31 -9.13
C LEU A 174 0.00 -10.74 -8.83
N ILE A 175 -0.42 -10.98 -7.59
CA ILE A 175 -1.05 -12.22 -7.16
C ILE A 175 -2.49 -11.88 -6.79
N PRO A 176 -3.43 -11.97 -7.74
CA PRO A 176 -4.81 -11.66 -7.44
C PRO A 176 -5.40 -12.74 -6.53
N ARG A 177 -6.28 -12.35 -5.61
CA ARG A 177 -6.98 -13.30 -4.74
C ARG A 177 -8.34 -12.75 -4.33
N VAL A 178 -9.38 -13.51 -4.60
CA VAL A 178 -10.74 -13.23 -4.10
C VAL A 178 -11.07 -14.28 -3.05
N VAL A 179 -11.08 -13.86 -1.77
CA VAL A 179 -11.37 -14.75 -0.64
C VAL A 179 -12.87 -15.01 -0.55
N GLU A 180 -13.65 -13.93 -0.61
CA GLU A 180 -15.11 -13.95 -0.55
C GLU A 180 -15.69 -13.23 -1.77
N GLY A 181 -16.79 -13.75 -2.31
CA GLY A 181 -17.43 -13.24 -3.53
C GLY A 181 -18.08 -14.35 -4.35
N PRO A 182 -18.84 -14.05 -5.42
CA PRO A 182 -19.51 -15.07 -6.23
C PRO A 182 -18.54 -16.13 -6.76
N TRP A 183 -18.95 -17.41 -6.74
CA TRP A 183 -18.08 -18.53 -7.14
C TRP A 183 -17.46 -18.34 -8.53
N MET A 184 -18.24 -17.82 -9.48
CA MET A 184 -17.77 -17.56 -10.84
C MET A 184 -16.61 -16.55 -10.87
N ILE A 185 -16.69 -15.50 -10.05
CA ILE A 185 -15.64 -14.48 -9.94
C ILE A 185 -14.38 -15.06 -9.32
N ARG A 186 -14.51 -15.82 -8.22
CA ARG A 186 -13.36 -16.48 -7.59
C ARG A 186 -12.65 -17.43 -8.57
N LYS A 187 -13.42 -18.19 -9.37
CA LYS A 187 -12.88 -19.12 -10.36
C LYS A 187 -12.20 -18.39 -11.53
N ALA A 188 -12.76 -17.28 -12.00
CA ALA A 188 -12.21 -16.49 -13.10
C ALA A 188 -10.89 -15.78 -12.71
N VAL A 189 -10.85 -15.18 -11.52
CA VAL A 189 -9.66 -14.45 -11.03
C VAL A 189 -8.53 -15.42 -10.66
N GLY A 190 -8.87 -16.54 -10.02
CA GLY A 190 -7.88 -17.52 -9.56
C GLY A 190 -6.90 -16.96 -8.52
N ALA A 191 -5.72 -17.56 -8.44
CA ALA A 191 -4.65 -17.18 -7.51
C ALA A 191 -3.25 -17.30 -8.12
N LYS A 192 -3.17 -17.28 -9.46
CA LYS A 192 -1.90 -17.49 -10.18
C LYS A 192 -1.16 -16.15 -10.29
N PRO A 193 0.08 -16.05 -9.78
CA PRO A 193 0.92 -14.87 -10.00
C PRO A 193 1.16 -14.64 -11.48
N PHE A 194 1.10 -13.39 -11.92
CA PHE A 194 1.48 -12.99 -13.28
C PHE A 194 2.30 -11.70 -13.26
N ILE A 195 3.16 -11.53 -14.26
CA ILE A 195 3.92 -10.29 -14.46
C ILE A 195 2.96 -9.27 -15.06
N LEU A 196 2.78 -8.11 -14.41
CA LEU A 196 1.76 -7.13 -14.80
C LEU A 196 1.93 -6.67 -16.25
N ALA A 197 3.14 -6.23 -16.60
CA ALA A 197 3.46 -5.71 -17.92
C ALA A 197 3.41 -6.75 -19.06
N ASN A 198 3.28 -8.04 -18.76
CA ASN A 198 3.05 -9.06 -19.80
C ASN A 198 1.58 -9.15 -20.21
N ALA A 199 0.67 -8.68 -19.37
CA ALA A 199 -0.78 -8.81 -19.55
C ALA A 199 -1.48 -7.46 -19.77
N LEU A 200 -0.93 -6.38 -19.21
CA LEU A 200 -1.54 -5.06 -19.16
C LEU A 200 -0.49 -3.99 -19.49
N GLU A 201 -0.94 -2.83 -20.00
CA GLU A 201 -0.06 -1.68 -20.16
C GLU A 201 0.26 -1.09 -18.77
N VAL A 202 1.54 -0.82 -18.53
CA VAL A 202 2.01 -0.22 -17.28
C VAL A 202 2.84 1.01 -17.59
N GLN A 203 2.40 2.16 -17.07
CA GLN A 203 3.13 3.42 -17.15
C GLN A 203 3.75 3.75 -15.79
N TRP A 204 5.00 4.17 -15.80
CA TRP A 204 5.77 4.41 -14.58
C TRP A 204 6.04 5.89 -14.38
N PHE A 205 5.83 6.36 -13.16
CA PHE A 205 6.15 7.74 -12.78
C PHE A 205 7.05 7.75 -11.54
N ARG A 206 8.26 8.30 -11.69
CA ARG A 206 9.22 8.44 -10.60
C ARG A 206 9.19 9.87 -10.07
N GLY A 207 8.72 10.03 -8.84
CA GLY A 207 8.86 11.28 -8.08
C GLY A 207 10.13 11.28 -7.23
N LYS A 208 10.24 12.24 -6.29
CA LYS A 208 11.38 12.34 -5.38
C LYS A 208 11.48 11.11 -4.47
N ASN A 209 10.41 10.79 -3.74
CA ASN A 209 10.38 9.72 -2.73
C ASN A 209 9.36 8.62 -3.08
N TYR A 210 8.84 8.58 -4.30
CA TYR A 210 7.88 7.56 -4.71
C TYR A 210 8.13 7.06 -6.12
N LEU A 211 7.63 5.87 -6.39
CA LEU A 211 7.44 5.31 -7.72
C LEU A 211 5.98 4.89 -7.86
N GLU A 212 5.29 5.41 -8.86
CA GLU A 212 3.91 5.06 -9.20
C GLU A 212 3.90 4.15 -10.44
N ALA A 213 3.18 3.03 -10.33
CA ALA A 213 2.81 2.17 -11.45
C ALA A 213 1.34 2.40 -11.77
N VAL A 214 1.06 2.98 -12.93
CA VAL A 214 -0.30 3.09 -13.47
C VAL A 214 -0.55 1.89 -14.36
N VAL A 215 -1.48 1.04 -13.96
CA VAL A 215 -1.86 -0.19 -14.66
C VAL A 215 -3.20 0.06 -15.36
N ASP A 216 -3.20 -0.07 -16.68
CA ASP A 216 -4.37 0.09 -17.52
C ASP A 216 -5.05 -1.28 -17.75
N VAL A 217 -6.26 -1.47 -17.19
CA VAL A 217 -7.06 -2.72 -17.29
C VAL A 217 -8.09 -2.65 -18.39
#